data_AF-X6NNB0-F1
#
_entry.id   AF-X6NNB0-F1
#
_cell.length_a   1.000
_cell.length_b   1.000
_cell.length_c   1.000
_cell.angle_alpha   90.00
_cell.angle_beta   90.00
_cell.angle_gamma   90.00
#
_symmetry.space_group_name_H-M   'P 1'
#
loop_
_entity.id
_entity.type
_entity.pdbx_description
1 polymer ?
#
loop_
_entity_poly.entity_id
_entity_poly.type
_entity_poly.pdbx_seq_one_letter_code
_entity_poly.pdbx_strand_id
1 'polypeptide(L)'
;MKRLQYWKPGIAKHKRKHDGEKSNNASENEPRTKYMTFWTDCGGFNNIRMAFEYMVIVAKLTNRILVTPPEQGWYLIDWGEMSRMKTEDQGGLSDYSGFFDFEDLNLEVATMTTLEFIHTFGETVNMPEIWIQHAKTKSLQYRIAEWMNDYKKWCNEYADKHNSDMPWGPLGNVLFWPSITEVQKKQREPSDAFLANRRSVEYTQTQQDMPWIHFPSCEKEDPGISLFVLDYRYLGQISTFVWFSDRNDDLALRRVLRDHVHLRKEIFEYASYAIEYLGLFQYAALHIRRNELQYKESFIEATESLKHIRPL
;
A
#
# COMPACT_ATOMS: atom_id res chain seq x y z
N MET A 1 35.52 4.16 10.02
CA MET A 1 34.77 3.23 9.15
C MET A 1 33.37 3.83 8.95
N LYS A 2 32.91 4.07 7.71
CA LYS A 2 31.54 4.57 7.49
C LYS A 2 30.58 3.39 7.66
N ARG A 3 29.61 3.51 8.58
CA ARG A 3 28.53 2.51 8.70
C ARG A 3 27.75 2.46 7.38
N LEU A 4 27.34 1.26 6.97
CA LEU A 4 26.39 1.11 5.87
C LEU A 4 25.12 1.89 6.23
N GLN A 5 24.67 2.74 5.32
CA GLN A 5 23.40 3.45 5.46
C GLN A 5 22.42 2.85 4.47
N TYR A 6 21.22 2.48 4.95
CA TYR A 6 20.13 1.96 4.13
C TYR A 6 19.81 2.86 2.93
N TRP A 7 19.84 4.16 3.20
CA TRP A 7 19.57 5.25 2.28
C TRP A 7 20.32 6.48 2.74
N LYS A 8 20.61 7.39 1.82
CA LYS A 8 21.27 8.65 2.15
C LYS A 8 20.20 9.71 2.39
N PRO A 9 20.05 10.23 3.62
CA PRO A 9 19.10 11.30 3.92
C PRO A 9 19.35 12.49 3.00
N GLY A 10 18.28 13.06 2.43
CA GLY A 10 18.38 14.24 1.55
C GLY A 10 18.94 13.99 0.14
N ILE A 11 18.92 12.75 -0.37
CA ILE A 11 19.06 12.52 -1.83
C ILE A 11 17.97 13.26 -2.60
N ALA A 12 16.74 13.22 -2.08
CA ALA A 12 15.69 14.14 -2.47
C ALA A 12 16.03 15.54 -1.96
N LYS A 13 16.81 16.30 -2.73
CA LYS A 13 16.79 17.77 -2.65
C LYS A 13 15.51 18.30 -3.29
N HIS A 14 14.36 17.71 -2.97
CA HIS A 14 13.09 18.33 -3.25
C HIS A 14 12.97 19.49 -2.26
N LYS A 15 13.32 20.70 -2.70
CA LYS A 15 12.74 21.88 -2.06
C LYS A 15 11.24 21.65 -2.13
N ARG A 16 10.55 21.51 -0.99
CA ARG A 16 9.09 21.54 -0.95
C ARG A 16 8.64 22.71 -1.82
N LYS A 17 8.17 22.43 -3.03
CA LYS A 17 7.55 23.48 -3.86
C LYS A 17 6.21 23.93 -3.24
N HIS A 18 5.74 23.22 -2.21
CA HIS A 18 4.50 23.51 -1.51
C HIS A 18 4.59 24.51 -0.36
N ASP A 19 5.78 24.94 0.07
CA ASP A 19 5.91 25.89 1.20
C ASP A 19 6.03 27.36 0.76
N GLY A 20 5.78 27.69 -0.52
CA GLY A 20 6.16 29.00 -1.07
C GLY A 20 5.26 29.60 -2.15
N GLU A 21 3.95 29.67 -1.90
CA GLU A 21 3.11 30.85 -2.18
C GLU A 21 1.71 30.55 -1.64
N LYS A 22 1.48 30.88 -0.36
CA LYS A 22 0.12 31.16 0.10
C LYS A 22 -0.33 32.41 -0.67
N SER A 23 -0.94 32.20 -1.83
CA SER A 23 -1.72 33.23 -2.50
C SER A 23 -2.73 33.75 -1.49
N ASN A 24 -2.55 34.99 -1.05
CA ASN A 24 -3.45 35.69 -0.12
C ASN A 24 -4.83 36.02 -0.76
N ASN A 25 -5.18 35.38 -1.87
CA ASN A 25 -6.52 35.41 -2.43
C ASN A 25 -7.25 34.15 -1.98
N ALA A 26 -7.76 34.17 -0.74
CA ALA A 26 -8.78 33.23 -0.29
C ALA A 26 -10.07 33.49 -1.09
N SER A 27 -10.12 32.95 -2.32
CA SER A 27 -11.37 32.75 -3.04
C SER A 27 -12.15 31.63 -2.37
N GLU A 28 -13.48 31.68 -2.40
CA GLU A 28 -14.44 30.71 -1.82
C GLU A 28 -14.32 29.25 -2.32
N ASN A 29 -13.22 28.86 -2.97
CA ASN A 29 -12.92 27.54 -3.49
C ASN A 29 -11.59 27.00 -2.95
N GLU A 30 -11.41 26.95 -1.62
CA GLU A 30 -10.34 26.10 -1.10
C GLU A 30 -10.58 24.66 -1.58
N PRO A 31 -9.58 23.99 -2.20
CA PRO A 31 -9.77 22.64 -2.70
C PRO A 31 -10.16 21.74 -1.53
N ARG A 32 -11.37 21.17 -1.60
CA ARG A 32 -11.88 20.26 -0.57
C ARG A 32 -10.87 19.12 -0.39
N THR A 33 -10.52 18.84 0.86
CA THR A 33 -9.70 17.69 1.22
C THR A 33 -10.34 16.41 0.71
N LYS A 34 -9.55 15.58 0.01
CA LYS A 34 -9.99 14.30 -0.56
C LYS A 34 -9.21 13.16 0.07
N TYR A 35 -9.90 12.06 0.34
CA TYR A 35 -9.35 10.90 1.04
C TYR A 35 -9.31 9.68 0.13
N MET A 36 -8.36 8.79 0.41
CA MET A 36 -8.30 7.47 -0.18
C MET A 36 -8.05 6.44 0.92
N THR A 37 -8.96 5.49 1.09
CA THR A 37 -8.77 4.34 1.99
C THR A 37 -8.45 3.10 1.19
N PHE A 38 -7.74 2.16 1.81
CA PHE A 38 -7.47 0.85 1.23
C PHE A 38 -7.50 -0.23 2.31
N TRP A 39 -7.54 -1.50 1.90
CA TRP A 39 -7.30 -2.63 2.78
C TRP A 39 -5.93 -3.26 2.54
N THR A 40 -5.30 -3.72 3.62
CA THR A 40 -4.06 -4.48 3.57
C THR A 40 -4.25 -5.77 2.75
N ASP A 41 -3.25 -6.15 1.95
CA ASP A 41 -3.24 -7.45 1.27
C ASP A 41 -3.19 -8.59 2.31
N CYS A 42 -4.01 -9.62 2.11
CA CYS A 42 -4.10 -10.81 2.96
C CYS A 42 -2.86 -11.73 2.84
N GLY A 43 -1.96 -11.48 1.91
CA GLY A 43 -0.72 -12.24 1.76
C GLY A 43 0.37 -11.85 2.77
N GLY A 44 1.58 -12.37 2.54
CA GLY A 44 2.72 -12.07 3.40
C GLY A 44 3.25 -10.65 3.19
N PHE A 45 4.19 -10.23 4.03
CA PHE A 45 4.74 -8.86 4.03
C PHE A 45 5.18 -8.34 2.65
N ASN A 46 5.71 -9.17 1.75
CA ASN A 46 6.05 -8.71 0.40
C ASN A 46 4.81 -8.27 -0.41
N ASN A 47 3.66 -8.95 -0.27
CA ASN A 47 2.43 -8.55 -0.95
C ASN A 47 1.84 -7.29 -0.31
N ILE A 48 1.89 -7.21 1.02
CA ILE A 48 1.52 -6.00 1.78
C ILE A 48 2.35 -4.80 1.31
N ARG A 49 3.68 -4.96 1.19
CA ARG A 49 4.59 -3.94 0.65
C ARG A 49 4.22 -3.52 -0.77
N MET A 50 4.01 -4.47 -1.68
CA MET A 50 3.65 -4.15 -3.07
C MET A 50 2.31 -3.40 -3.15
N ALA A 51 1.31 -3.83 -2.37
CA ALA A 51 0.04 -3.15 -2.28
C ALA A 51 0.18 -1.73 -1.69
N PHE A 52 0.98 -1.56 -0.65
CA PHE A 52 1.24 -0.25 -0.06
C PHE A 52 1.93 0.72 -1.02
N GLU A 53 3.00 0.27 -1.69
CA GLU A 53 3.68 1.06 -2.73
C GLU A 53 2.66 1.52 -3.79
N TYR A 54 1.78 0.61 -4.22
CA TYR A 54 0.71 0.93 -5.17
C TYR A 54 -0.22 2.02 -4.65
N MET A 55 -0.67 1.92 -3.39
CA MET A 55 -1.53 2.94 -2.79
C MET A 55 -0.82 4.29 -2.64
N VAL A 56 0.47 4.32 -2.28
CA VAL A 56 1.23 5.59 -2.25
C VAL A 56 1.22 6.28 -3.62
N ILE A 57 1.41 5.51 -4.69
CA ILE A 57 1.35 6.03 -6.06
C ILE A 57 -0.03 6.58 -6.41
N VAL A 58 -1.09 5.84 -6.11
CA VAL A 58 -2.45 6.28 -6.42
C VAL A 58 -2.80 7.54 -5.61
N ALA A 59 -2.44 7.60 -4.32
CA ALA A 59 -2.65 8.77 -3.49
C ALA A 59 -1.94 10.01 -4.08
N LYS A 60 -0.67 9.85 -4.51
CA LYS A 60 0.09 10.92 -5.15
C LYS A 60 -0.56 11.40 -6.44
N LEU A 61 -0.98 10.48 -7.31
CA LEU A 61 -1.59 10.81 -8.60
C LEU A 61 -2.94 11.49 -8.45
N THR A 62 -3.76 11.01 -7.52
CA THR A 62 -5.12 11.52 -7.30
C THR A 62 -5.16 12.74 -6.37
N ASN A 63 -4.00 13.15 -5.83
CA ASN A 63 -3.85 14.21 -4.85
C ASN A 63 -4.77 14.02 -3.63
N ARG A 64 -4.72 12.81 -3.06
CA ARG A 64 -5.55 12.40 -1.91
C ARG A 64 -4.69 12.10 -0.70
N ILE A 65 -5.27 12.32 0.48
CA ILE A 65 -4.69 11.84 1.73
C ILE A 65 -4.82 10.31 1.75
N LEU A 66 -3.68 9.61 1.88
CA LEU A 66 -3.61 8.17 2.02
C LEU A 66 -3.98 7.77 3.45
N VAL A 67 -5.16 7.17 3.62
CA VAL A 67 -5.63 6.67 4.91
C VAL A 67 -5.13 5.24 5.11
N THR A 68 -4.30 5.01 6.12
CA THR A 68 -3.80 3.67 6.43
C THR A 68 -4.86 2.82 7.11
N PRO A 69 -4.96 1.52 6.80
CA PRO A 69 -5.77 0.56 7.54
C PRO A 69 -5.51 0.63 9.05
N PRO A 70 -6.48 0.20 9.88
CA PRO A 70 -6.22 -0.06 11.29
C PRO A 70 -5.08 -1.07 11.48
N GLU A 71 -4.42 -0.98 12.63
CA GLU A 71 -3.48 -2.01 13.07
C GLU A 71 -4.15 -3.39 13.08
N GLN A 72 -3.47 -4.40 12.55
CA GLN A 72 -4.01 -5.76 12.47
C GLN A 72 -2.90 -6.78 12.37
N GLY A 73 -3.26 -8.04 12.53
CA GLY A 73 -2.33 -9.13 12.31
C GLY A 73 -1.95 -9.25 10.83
N TRP A 74 -0.65 -9.24 10.51
CA TRP A 74 -0.06 -9.50 9.20
C TRP A 74 0.53 -10.90 9.13
N TYR A 75 0.17 -11.64 8.07
CA TYR A 75 0.66 -13.01 7.85
C TYR A 75 2.19 -13.09 7.84
N LEU A 76 2.73 -13.99 8.69
CA LEU A 76 4.16 -14.28 8.90
C LEU A 76 4.98 -13.18 9.57
N ILE A 77 4.36 -12.08 10.00
CA ILE A 77 5.02 -11.03 10.80
C ILE A 77 4.58 -11.14 12.25
N ASP A 78 3.27 -11.20 12.47
CA ASP A 78 2.64 -11.41 13.77
C ASP A 78 1.60 -12.53 13.67
N TRP A 79 0.57 -12.48 14.51
CA TRP A 79 -0.55 -13.42 14.62
C TRP A 79 -1.61 -13.33 13.51
N GLY A 80 -1.32 -12.72 12.35
CA GLY A 80 -2.26 -12.61 11.23
C GLY A 80 -3.02 -13.91 10.87
N GLU A 81 -4.13 -13.79 10.15
CA GLU A 81 -5.15 -14.87 9.97
C GLU A 81 -4.60 -16.22 9.51
N MET A 82 -3.46 -16.23 8.79
CA MET A 82 -2.77 -17.42 8.34
C MET A 82 -1.58 -17.84 9.23
N SER A 83 -1.60 -17.64 10.55
CA SER A 83 -0.50 -18.07 11.42
C SER A 83 -0.37 -19.61 11.51
N ARG A 84 0.85 -20.13 11.30
CA ARG A 84 1.18 -21.55 11.47
C ARG A 84 1.39 -21.94 12.94
N MET A 85 1.81 -20.98 13.77
CA MET A 85 1.98 -21.13 15.21
C MET A 85 1.00 -20.17 15.88
N LYS A 86 -0.12 -20.72 16.36
CA LYS A 86 -1.00 -19.99 17.28
C LYS A 86 -0.32 -19.99 18.63
N THR A 87 0.28 -18.88 19.02
CA THR A 87 0.73 -18.68 20.41
C THR A 87 -0.47 -18.26 21.26
N GLU A 88 -0.34 -18.44 22.58
CA GLU A 88 -1.32 -17.93 23.54
C GLU A 88 -1.26 -16.41 23.67
N ASP A 89 -0.06 -15.83 23.47
CA ASP A 89 0.14 -14.39 23.43
C ASP A 89 -0.13 -13.86 22.02
N GLN A 90 -1.32 -13.31 21.79
CA GLN A 90 -1.67 -12.56 20.58
C GLN A 90 -1.40 -11.05 20.73
N GLY A 91 -0.55 -10.65 21.67
CA GLY A 91 -0.13 -9.27 21.84
C GLY A 91 0.70 -8.77 20.65
N GLY A 92 0.45 -7.52 20.24
CA GLY A 92 1.16 -6.84 19.17
C GLY A 92 0.47 -6.98 17.82
N LEU A 93 -0.06 -5.87 17.30
CA LEU A 93 -0.58 -5.76 15.95
C LEU A 93 0.39 -4.93 15.10
N SER A 94 0.46 -5.26 13.81
CA SER A 94 1.27 -4.52 12.86
C SER A 94 0.49 -3.36 12.24
N ASP A 95 1.18 -2.24 12.05
CA ASP A 95 0.71 -1.10 11.28
C ASP A 95 1.77 -0.68 10.25
N TYR A 96 1.41 0.18 9.29
CA TYR A 96 2.35 0.63 8.27
C TYR A 96 3.46 1.53 8.83
N SER A 97 3.16 2.32 9.89
CA SER A 97 4.14 3.24 10.47
C SER A 97 5.24 2.53 11.28
N GLY A 98 5.01 1.30 11.71
CA GLY A 98 6.01 0.41 12.28
C GLY A 98 7.05 -0.06 11.27
N PHE A 99 6.72 -0.05 9.97
CA PHE A 99 7.61 -0.55 8.91
C PHE A 99 8.17 0.53 8.00
N PHE A 100 7.37 1.53 7.64
CA PHE A 100 7.77 2.57 6.69
C PHE A 100 8.06 3.90 7.38
N ASP A 101 8.96 4.70 6.81
CA ASP A 101 9.28 6.04 7.30
C ASP A 101 8.18 7.04 6.88
N PHE A 102 7.18 7.19 7.74
CA PHE A 102 6.06 8.10 7.49
C PHE A 102 6.45 9.58 7.61
N GLU A 103 7.53 9.91 8.34
CA GLU A 103 7.99 11.30 8.41
C GLU A 103 8.48 11.76 7.04
N ASP A 104 9.27 10.91 6.37
CA ASP A 104 9.78 11.21 5.03
C ASP A 104 8.71 11.03 3.93
N LEU A 105 7.86 10.00 4.03
CA LEU A 105 6.74 9.81 3.10
C LEU A 105 5.80 11.04 3.05
N ASN A 106 5.50 11.62 4.22
CA ASN A 106 4.65 12.80 4.35
C ASN A 106 5.23 14.07 3.72
N LEU A 107 6.49 14.06 3.26
CA LEU A 107 7.04 15.14 2.45
C LEU A 107 6.43 15.21 1.05
N GLU A 108 5.98 14.07 0.51
CA GLU A 108 5.42 13.98 -0.85
C GLU A 108 3.98 13.47 -0.92
N VAL A 109 3.55 12.64 0.03
CA VAL A 109 2.20 12.06 0.08
C VAL A 109 1.65 12.20 1.49
N ALA A 110 0.61 13.02 1.65
CA ALA A 110 -0.07 13.16 2.94
C ALA A 110 -0.70 11.84 3.37
N THR A 111 -0.42 11.42 4.59
CA THR A 111 -0.96 10.20 5.20
C THR A 111 -1.81 10.53 6.43
N MET A 112 -2.71 9.62 6.78
CA MET A 112 -3.59 9.72 7.94
C MET A 112 -3.92 8.33 8.46
N THR A 113 -4.04 8.15 9.76
CA THR A 113 -4.51 6.88 10.34
C THR A 113 -6.01 6.72 10.15
N THR A 114 -6.52 5.48 10.19
CA THR A 114 -7.97 5.25 10.17
C THR A 114 -8.70 5.99 11.29
N LEU A 115 -8.14 6.09 12.50
CA LEU A 115 -8.78 6.81 13.61
C LEU A 115 -8.89 8.32 13.32
N GLU A 116 -7.84 8.93 12.79
CA GLU A 116 -7.89 10.34 12.37
C GLU A 116 -8.90 10.56 11.24
N PHE A 117 -8.99 9.62 10.29
CA PHE A 117 -9.96 9.69 9.22
C PHE A 117 -11.40 9.58 9.74
N ILE A 118 -11.69 8.65 10.65
CA ILE A 118 -13.02 8.52 11.29
C ILE A 118 -13.34 9.81 12.05
N HIS A 119 -12.38 10.37 12.77
CA HIS A 119 -12.56 11.63 13.51
C HIS A 119 -12.91 12.81 12.57
N THR A 120 -12.22 12.93 11.44
CA THR A 120 -12.37 14.09 10.53
C THR A 120 -13.51 13.93 9.52
N PHE A 121 -13.71 12.73 8.99
CA PHE A 121 -14.65 12.46 7.90
C PHE A 121 -15.89 11.67 8.34
N GLY A 122 -15.82 10.96 9.46
CA GLY A 122 -16.88 10.04 9.90
C GLY A 122 -18.24 10.71 10.10
N GLU A 123 -18.28 11.92 10.67
CA GLU A 123 -19.52 12.70 10.82
C GLU A 123 -20.13 13.08 9.46
N THR A 124 -19.29 13.39 8.45
CA THR A 124 -19.75 13.81 7.11
C THR A 124 -20.49 12.69 6.39
N VAL A 125 -20.13 11.44 6.68
CA VAL A 125 -20.68 10.25 6.02
C VAL A 125 -21.56 9.40 6.92
N ASN A 126 -21.92 9.91 8.09
CA ASN A 126 -22.75 9.23 9.09
C ASN A 126 -22.19 7.84 9.48
N MET A 127 -20.89 7.76 9.77
CA MET A 127 -20.33 6.57 10.41
C MET A 127 -21.00 6.30 11.77
N PRO A 128 -21.03 5.05 12.26
CA PRO A 128 -21.50 4.71 13.60
C PRO A 128 -20.90 5.62 14.69
N GLU A 129 -21.78 6.20 15.51
CA GLU A 129 -21.39 7.15 16.58
C GLU A 129 -20.34 6.56 17.53
N ILE A 130 -20.42 5.26 17.81
CA ILE A 130 -19.45 4.56 18.64
C ILE A 130 -18.02 4.67 18.08
N TRP A 131 -17.84 4.58 16.77
CA TRP A 131 -16.51 4.73 16.13
C TRP A 131 -16.03 6.17 16.19
N ILE A 132 -16.91 7.14 15.96
CA ILE A 132 -16.60 8.57 16.03
C ILE A 132 -16.15 8.95 17.45
N GLN A 133 -16.87 8.48 18.48
CA GLN A 133 -16.52 8.72 19.88
C GLN A 133 -15.18 8.06 20.24
N HIS A 134 -14.94 6.84 19.79
CA HIS A 134 -13.65 6.16 20.03
C HIS A 134 -12.48 6.87 19.33
N ALA A 135 -12.68 7.35 18.11
CA ALA A 135 -11.68 8.14 17.40
C ALA A 135 -11.34 9.44 18.15
N LYS A 136 -12.33 10.08 18.80
CA LYS A 136 -12.15 11.28 19.64
C LYS A 136 -11.35 10.98 20.91
N THR A 137 -11.64 9.87 21.59
CA THR A 137 -11.00 9.53 22.87
C THR A 137 -9.65 8.82 22.73
N LYS A 138 -9.30 8.35 21.52
CA LYS A 138 -8.12 7.50 21.25
C LYS A 138 -8.04 6.26 22.17
N SER A 139 -9.17 5.83 22.75
CA SER A 139 -9.21 4.74 23.71
C SER A 139 -9.55 3.43 22.98
N LEU A 140 -8.54 2.80 22.39
CA LEU A 140 -8.69 1.51 21.70
C LEU A 140 -8.65 0.33 22.70
N GLN A 141 -9.38 0.43 23.82
CA GLN A 141 -9.56 -0.71 24.74
C GLN A 141 -10.61 -1.72 24.22
N TYR A 142 -11.32 -1.38 23.14
CA TYR A 142 -12.30 -2.26 22.53
C TYR A 142 -11.61 -3.28 21.60
N ARG A 143 -12.10 -4.53 21.62
CA ARG A 143 -11.56 -5.66 20.84
C ARG A 143 -11.31 -5.26 19.38
N ILE A 144 -10.04 -5.07 19.03
CA ILE A 144 -9.63 -4.51 17.74
C ILE A 144 -10.22 -5.32 16.57
N ALA A 145 -10.26 -6.64 16.72
CA ALA A 145 -10.78 -7.54 15.69
C ALA A 145 -12.27 -7.37 15.37
N GLU A 146 -13.14 -7.10 16.36
CA GLU A 146 -14.59 -7.05 16.14
C GLU A 146 -14.99 -5.79 15.35
N TRP A 147 -14.55 -4.61 15.79
CA TRP A 147 -14.89 -3.37 15.09
C TRP A 147 -14.21 -3.26 13.73
N MET A 148 -13.04 -3.89 13.55
CA MET A 148 -12.34 -3.88 12.27
C MET A 148 -13.15 -4.56 11.16
N ASN A 149 -13.77 -5.71 11.44
CA ASN A 149 -14.59 -6.40 10.45
C ASN A 149 -15.84 -5.59 10.11
N ASP A 150 -16.48 -4.98 11.11
CA ASP A 150 -17.61 -4.08 10.89
C ASP A 150 -17.20 -2.84 10.08
N TYR A 151 -16.03 -2.26 10.37
CA TYR A 151 -15.48 -1.11 9.64
C TYR A 151 -15.11 -1.48 8.19
N LYS A 152 -14.54 -2.66 7.98
CA LYS A 152 -14.25 -3.20 6.64
C LYS A 152 -15.51 -3.32 5.80
N LYS A 153 -16.50 -4.02 6.36
CA LYS A 153 -17.82 -4.18 5.75
C LYS A 153 -18.48 -2.84 5.46
N TRP A 154 -18.45 -1.90 6.41
CA TRP A 154 -19.02 -0.56 6.22
C TRP A 154 -18.34 0.19 5.08
N CYS A 155 -17.01 0.18 4.95
CA CYS A 155 -16.37 0.89 3.84
C CYS A 155 -16.72 0.25 2.50
N ASN A 156 -16.77 -1.07 2.41
CA ASN A 156 -17.15 -1.75 1.16
C ASN A 156 -18.60 -1.40 0.78
N GLU A 157 -19.55 -1.53 1.71
CA GLU A 157 -20.96 -1.19 1.47
C GLU A 157 -21.17 0.28 1.13
N TYR A 158 -20.48 1.19 1.85
CA TYR A 158 -20.56 2.61 1.59
C TYR A 158 -19.89 2.96 0.25
N ALA A 159 -18.78 2.32 -0.11
CA ALA A 159 -18.09 2.48 -1.38
C ALA A 159 -18.98 2.07 -2.56
N ASP A 160 -19.56 0.87 -2.49
CA ASP A 160 -20.46 0.32 -3.49
C ASP A 160 -21.69 1.22 -3.66
N LYS A 161 -22.32 1.66 -2.55
CA LYS A 161 -23.50 2.53 -2.58
C LYS A 161 -23.23 3.88 -3.26
N HIS A 162 -22.02 4.41 -3.13
CA HIS A 162 -21.63 5.71 -3.68
C HIS A 162 -20.78 5.59 -4.95
N ASN A 163 -20.62 4.38 -5.50
CA ASN A 163 -19.79 4.09 -6.68
C ASN A 163 -18.38 4.68 -6.56
N SER A 164 -17.82 4.57 -5.35
CA SER A 164 -16.50 5.10 -4.97
C SER A 164 -15.50 3.98 -4.68
N ASP A 165 -15.89 2.73 -4.90
CA ASP A 165 -14.99 1.60 -5.01
C ASP A 165 -14.16 1.73 -6.30
N MET A 166 -12.85 1.58 -6.21
CA MET A 166 -11.97 1.61 -7.38
C MET A 166 -11.74 0.17 -7.86
N PRO A 167 -12.33 -0.23 -9.00
CA PRO A 167 -12.36 -1.63 -9.42
C PRO A 167 -11.08 -2.06 -10.16
N TRP A 168 -10.01 -1.27 -10.05
CA TRP A 168 -8.78 -1.51 -10.81
C TRP A 168 -7.56 -1.68 -9.90
N GLY A 169 -6.82 -2.74 -10.18
CA GLY A 169 -5.50 -3.04 -9.66
C GLY A 169 -4.50 -3.32 -10.79
N PRO A 170 -3.19 -3.34 -10.47
CA PRO A 170 -2.11 -3.39 -11.46
C PRO A 170 -2.00 -4.70 -12.25
N LEU A 171 -2.57 -5.80 -11.74
CA LEU A 171 -2.64 -7.08 -12.45
C LEU A 171 -3.56 -7.05 -13.67
N GLY A 172 -4.72 -6.40 -13.55
CA GLY A 172 -5.77 -6.47 -14.57
C GLY A 172 -5.92 -5.19 -15.39
N ASN A 173 -5.29 -4.09 -14.96
CA ASN A 173 -5.55 -2.78 -15.54
C ASN A 173 -4.26 -1.95 -15.69
N VAL A 174 -4.30 -1.03 -16.66
CA VAL A 174 -3.31 0.04 -16.86
C VAL A 174 -4.05 1.37 -16.80
N LEU A 175 -3.66 2.24 -15.87
CA LEU A 175 -4.21 3.58 -15.75
C LEU A 175 -3.57 4.50 -16.78
N PHE A 176 -4.36 5.06 -17.69
CA PHE A 176 -3.90 6.04 -18.67
C PHE A 176 -4.00 7.43 -18.06
N TRP A 177 -2.90 8.19 -18.07
CA TRP A 177 -2.81 9.47 -17.38
C TRP A 177 -2.46 10.65 -18.31
N PRO A 178 -3.18 11.80 -18.21
CA PRO A 178 -4.33 12.06 -17.33
C PRO A 178 -5.64 11.41 -17.80
N SER A 179 -5.71 10.99 -19.07
CA SER A 179 -6.83 10.26 -19.65
C SER A 179 -6.37 9.44 -20.85
N ILE A 180 -7.21 8.48 -21.28
CA ILE A 180 -6.95 7.68 -22.50
C ILE A 180 -6.83 8.61 -23.71
N THR A 181 -7.74 9.59 -23.84
CA THR A 181 -7.76 10.55 -24.95
C THR A 181 -6.48 11.38 -25.06
N GLU A 182 -5.93 11.85 -23.94
CA GLU A 182 -4.69 12.65 -23.98
C GLU A 182 -3.45 11.82 -24.32
N VAL A 183 -3.39 10.56 -23.88
CA VAL A 183 -2.34 9.62 -24.33
C VAL A 183 -2.40 9.41 -25.84
N GLN A 184 -3.59 9.15 -26.38
CA GLN A 184 -3.84 8.95 -27.81
C GLN A 184 -3.47 10.18 -28.63
N LYS A 185 -3.88 11.37 -28.18
CA LYS A 185 -3.56 12.64 -28.84
C LYS A 185 -2.05 12.89 -28.92
N LYS A 186 -1.28 12.45 -27.91
CA LYS A 186 0.19 12.56 -27.90
C LYS A 186 0.89 11.46 -28.72
N GLN A 187 0.14 10.54 -29.32
CA GLN A 187 0.66 9.43 -30.13
C GLN A 187 1.71 8.59 -29.38
N ARG A 188 1.53 8.44 -28.07
CA ARG A 188 2.38 7.61 -27.20
C ARG A 188 1.58 6.43 -26.70
N GLU A 189 1.11 5.55 -27.57
CA GLU A 189 0.42 4.35 -27.13
C GLU A 189 1.39 3.36 -26.46
N PRO A 190 0.97 2.62 -25.41
CA PRO A 190 1.76 1.52 -24.87
C PRO A 190 1.89 0.39 -25.88
N SER A 191 2.98 -0.37 -25.80
CA SER A 191 3.11 -1.61 -26.58
C SER A 191 2.19 -2.71 -26.04
N ASP A 192 1.84 -3.68 -26.89
CA ASP A 192 1.07 -4.86 -26.46
C ASP A 192 1.76 -5.62 -25.32
N ALA A 193 3.10 -5.67 -25.36
CA ALA A 193 3.91 -6.26 -24.30
C ALA A 193 3.78 -5.51 -22.97
N PHE A 194 3.63 -4.17 -23.01
CA PHE A 194 3.36 -3.39 -21.81
C PHE A 194 1.95 -3.65 -21.28
N LEU A 195 0.95 -3.67 -22.17
CA LEU A 195 -0.44 -3.93 -21.77
C LEU A 195 -0.58 -5.33 -21.18
N ALA A 196 0.03 -6.36 -21.78
CA ALA A 196 0.01 -7.74 -21.29
C ALA A 196 -1.40 -8.25 -20.96
N ASN A 197 -2.36 -8.02 -21.88
CA ASN A 197 -3.80 -8.33 -21.73
C ASN A 197 -4.54 -7.55 -20.63
N ARG A 198 -3.93 -6.51 -20.04
CA ARG A 198 -4.59 -5.64 -19.08
C ARG A 198 -5.48 -4.62 -19.78
N ARG A 199 -6.56 -4.24 -19.11
CA ARG A 199 -7.52 -3.26 -19.60
C ARG A 199 -7.01 -1.84 -19.39
N SER A 200 -7.17 -0.97 -20.38
CA SER A 200 -6.96 0.46 -20.21
C SER A 200 -8.08 1.04 -19.35
N VAL A 201 -7.75 1.76 -18.29
CA VAL A 201 -8.69 2.45 -17.41
C VAL A 201 -8.28 3.91 -17.26
N GLU A 202 -9.23 4.76 -16.89
CA GLU A 202 -9.00 6.19 -16.63
C GLU A 202 -9.56 6.61 -15.27
N TYR A 203 -8.96 7.66 -14.70
CA TYR A 203 -9.46 8.30 -13.48
C TYR A 203 -10.43 9.41 -13.88
N THR A 204 -11.71 9.07 -13.95
CA THR A 204 -12.74 9.94 -14.55
C THR A 204 -12.94 11.22 -13.75
N GLN A 205 -13.54 12.25 -14.37
CA GLN A 205 -13.87 13.51 -13.67
C GLN A 205 -14.77 13.26 -12.45
N THR A 206 -15.76 12.36 -12.59
CA THR A 206 -16.63 11.96 -11.47
C THR A 206 -15.81 11.41 -10.30
N GLN A 207 -14.84 10.54 -10.55
CA GLN A 207 -13.96 9.99 -9.51
C GLN A 207 -12.99 11.04 -8.95
N GLN A 208 -12.52 11.98 -9.77
CA GLN A 208 -11.74 13.12 -9.32
C GLN A 208 -12.52 13.95 -8.32
N ASP A 209 -13.81 14.20 -8.57
CA ASP A 209 -14.66 15.07 -7.75
C ASP A 209 -15.16 14.41 -6.45
N MET A 210 -15.09 13.08 -6.35
CA MET A 210 -15.49 12.37 -5.13
C MET A 210 -14.65 12.79 -3.92
N PRO A 211 -15.26 13.06 -2.75
CA PRO A 211 -14.51 13.39 -1.53
C PRO A 211 -13.69 12.20 -1.02
N TRP A 212 -14.08 10.98 -1.39
CA TRP A 212 -13.47 9.74 -0.92
C TRP A 212 -13.53 8.66 -1.99
N ILE A 213 -12.46 7.87 -2.12
CA ILE A 213 -12.40 6.66 -2.94
C ILE A 213 -11.83 5.51 -2.10
N HIS A 214 -12.25 4.28 -2.41
CA HIS A 214 -11.91 3.10 -1.62
C HIS A 214 -11.30 1.99 -2.48
N PHE A 215 -10.25 1.36 -1.95
CA PHE A 215 -9.56 0.22 -2.56
C PHE A 215 -9.74 -1.02 -1.67
N PRO A 216 -10.73 -1.89 -1.95
CA PRO A 216 -10.93 -3.11 -1.17
C PRO A 216 -9.76 -4.09 -1.37
N SER A 217 -9.60 -5.11 -0.51
CA SER A 217 -8.54 -6.10 -0.68
C SER A 217 -8.99 -7.47 -0.20
N CYS A 218 -8.62 -8.51 -0.95
CA CYS A 218 -8.78 -9.94 -0.64
C CYS A 218 -10.20 -10.49 -0.39
N GLU A 219 -11.19 -9.67 -0.06
CA GLU A 219 -12.55 -10.10 0.19
C GLU A 219 -13.46 -9.65 -0.97
N LYS A 220 -13.79 -10.61 -1.85
CA LYS A 220 -15.14 -10.70 -2.39
C LYS A 220 -15.60 -12.13 -2.12
N GLU A 221 -16.54 -12.26 -1.19
CA GLU A 221 -17.19 -13.52 -0.84
C GLU A 221 -17.94 -14.08 -2.04
N ASP A 222 -17.26 -14.75 -2.96
CA ASP A 222 -17.88 -15.82 -3.74
C ASP A 222 -16.85 -16.88 -4.16
N PRO A 223 -16.55 -17.86 -3.29
CA PRO A 223 -15.61 -18.94 -3.60
C PRO A 223 -16.11 -19.89 -4.72
N GLY A 224 -17.30 -19.65 -5.30
CA GLY A 224 -17.89 -20.49 -6.33
C GLY A 224 -17.98 -19.88 -7.73
N ILE A 225 -17.92 -18.55 -7.87
CA ILE A 225 -18.22 -17.89 -9.15
C ILE A 225 -17.36 -16.65 -9.30
N SER A 226 -16.18 -16.81 -9.91
CA SER A 226 -15.85 -16.07 -11.13
C SER A 226 -14.38 -16.23 -11.52
N LEU A 227 -14.15 -16.85 -12.68
CA LEU A 227 -12.88 -16.74 -13.41
C LEU A 227 -12.58 -15.29 -13.89
N PHE A 228 -13.43 -14.30 -13.58
CA PHE A 228 -13.40 -12.94 -14.12
C PHE A 228 -13.67 -11.82 -13.10
N VAL A 229 -13.99 -12.12 -11.83
CA VAL A 229 -14.08 -11.11 -10.76
C VAL A 229 -12.66 -10.99 -10.24
N LEU A 230 -11.97 -10.02 -10.80
CA LEU A 230 -10.61 -9.63 -10.47
C LEU A 230 -10.46 -9.60 -8.95
N ASP A 231 -9.74 -10.59 -8.41
CA ASP A 231 -9.22 -10.56 -7.06
C ASP A 231 -8.70 -9.15 -6.77
N TYR A 232 -9.20 -8.50 -5.71
CA TYR A 232 -8.73 -7.19 -5.27
C TYR A 232 -7.34 -7.30 -4.64
N ARG A 233 -6.39 -7.81 -5.42
CA ARG A 233 -5.02 -8.01 -5.02
C ARG A 233 -4.16 -7.07 -5.83
N TYR A 234 -3.42 -6.24 -5.12
CA TYR A 234 -2.59 -5.20 -5.70
C TYR A 234 -1.18 -5.73 -5.98
N LEU A 235 -1.12 -6.88 -6.65
CA LEU A 235 0.13 -7.52 -7.03
C LEU A 235 0.58 -7.02 -8.40
N GLY A 236 1.88 -7.11 -8.66
CA GLY A 236 2.46 -6.75 -9.94
C GLY A 236 3.49 -5.64 -9.81
N GLN A 237 4.13 -5.32 -10.92
CA GLN A 237 5.15 -4.28 -10.94
C GLN A 237 4.49 -2.92 -10.98
N ILE A 238 4.70 -2.13 -9.92
CA ILE A 238 4.17 -0.78 -9.83
C ILE A 238 4.56 0.11 -11.00
N SER A 239 5.75 -0.15 -11.56
CA SER A 239 6.29 0.58 -12.71
C SER A 239 5.55 0.37 -14.03
N THR A 240 4.63 -0.60 -14.09
CA THR A 240 3.82 -0.89 -15.29
C THR A 240 2.34 -0.57 -15.07
N PHE A 241 1.97 0.02 -13.94
CA PHE A 241 0.58 0.29 -13.60
C PHE A 241 0.02 1.51 -14.36
N VAL A 242 0.82 2.56 -14.53
CA VAL A 242 0.37 3.83 -15.12
C VAL A 242 1.09 4.06 -16.43
N TRP A 243 0.34 4.47 -17.44
CA TRP A 243 0.88 4.92 -18.71
C TRP A 243 0.62 6.41 -18.90
N PHE A 244 1.70 7.18 -18.93
CA PHE A 244 1.63 8.63 -18.96
C PHE A 244 1.74 9.19 -20.38
N SER A 245 0.90 10.18 -20.67
CA SER A 245 1.03 11.03 -21.85
C SER A 245 2.37 11.81 -21.85
N ASP A 246 2.86 12.26 -20.69
CA ASP A 246 4.18 12.88 -20.50
C ASP A 246 5.16 11.99 -19.71
N ARG A 247 6.40 11.85 -20.22
CA ARG A 247 7.45 11.03 -19.59
C ARG A 247 7.96 11.68 -18.30
N ASN A 248 7.88 13.00 -18.19
CA ASN A 248 8.29 13.70 -16.99
C ASN A 248 7.42 13.35 -15.79
N ASP A 249 6.12 13.12 -16.01
CA ASP A 249 5.18 12.69 -14.96
C ASP A 249 5.51 11.28 -14.47
N ASP A 250 5.80 10.35 -15.39
CA ASP A 250 6.27 8.99 -15.05
C ASP A 250 7.55 9.04 -14.20
N LEU A 251 8.54 9.81 -14.64
CA LEU A 251 9.80 9.96 -13.91
C LEU A 251 9.60 10.64 -12.55
N ALA A 252 8.74 11.65 -12.46
CA ALA A 252 8.44 12.33 -11.21
C ALA A 252 7.77 11.38 -10.22
N LEU A 253 6.80 10.60 -10.68
CA LEU A 253 6.09 9.64 -9.86
C LEU A 253 7.01 8.50 -9.36
N ARG A 254 7.87 7.95 -10.22
CA ARG A 254 8.85 6.93 -9.82
C ARG A 254 9.85 7.43 -8.78
N ARG A 255 10.19 8.73 -8.83
CA ARG A 255 11.06 9.34 -7.82
C ARG A 255 10.39 9.35 -6.45
N VAL A 256 9.07 9.53 -6.36
CA VAL A 256 8.36 9.46 -5.07
C VAL A 256 8.58 8.11 -4.39
N LEU A 257 8.40 6.99 -5.09
CA LEU A 257 8.68 5.67 -4.50
C LEU A 257 10.14 5.50 -4.11
N ARG A 258 11.05 5.86 -5.01
CA ARG A 258 12.50 5.71 -4.79
C ARG A 258 12.99 6.54 -3.61
N ASP A 259 12.45 7.75 -3.46
CA ASP A 259 12.97 8.78 -2.57
C ASP A 259 12.18 8.93 -1.27
N HIS A 260 10.97 8.37 -1.16
CA HIS A 260 10.09 8.58 -0.01
C HIS A 260 9.35 7.34 0.49
N VAL A 261 9.48 6.18 -0.17
CA VAL A 261 8.92 4.92 0.34
C VAL A 261 10.05 4.03 0.81
N HIS A 262 10.37 4.16 2.10
CA HIS A 262 11.49 3.48 2.72
C HIS A 262 11.08 2.75 3.97
N LEU A 263 11.77 1.64 4.23
CA LEU A 263 11.70 1.01 5.54
C LEU A 263 12.32 1.94 6.58
N ARG A 264 11.79 1.86 7.80
CA ARG A 264 12.37 2.51 8.96
C ARG A 264 13.83 2.12 9.17
N LYS A 265 14.65 3.10 9.57
CA LYS A 265 16.09 2.89 9.78
C LYS A 265 16.38 1.75 10.76
N GLU A 266 15.52 1.57 11.77
CA GLU A 266 15.68 0.55 12.79
C GLU A 266 15.63 -0.86 12.19
N ILE A 267 14.79 -1.09 11.16
CA ILE A 267 14.71 -2.38 10.47
C ILE A 267 16.06 -2.72 9.82
N PHE A 268 16.68 -1.74 9.16
CA PHE A 268 17.98 -1.94 8.55
C PHE A 268 19.09 -2.11 9.60
N GLU A 269 19.04 -1.35 10.69
CA GLU A 269 19.98 -1.48 11.81
C GLU A 269 19.91 -2.89 12.41
N TYR A 270 18.71 -3.41 12.69
CA TYR A 270 18.54 -4.77 13.19
C TYR A 270 18.98 -5.83 12.19
N ALA A 271 18.65 -5.67 10.91
CA ALA A 271 19.14 -6.57 9.86
C ALA A 271 20.68 -6.58 9.78
N SER A 272 21.32 -5.43 10.03
CA SER A 272 22.77 -5.31 9.98
C SER A 272 23.49 -6.12 11.06
N TYR A 273 22.87 -6.33 12.24
CA TYR A 273 23.46 -7.19 13.28
C TYR A 273 23.55 -8.65 12.85
N ALA A 274 22.57 -9.15 12.08
CA ALA A 274 22.63 -10.50 11.53
C ALA A 274 23.79 -10.63 10.51
N ILE A 275 23.98 -9.61 9.67
CA ILE A 275 25.09 -9.59 8.70
C ILE A 275 26.45 -9.46 9.40
N GLU A 276 26.53 -8.64 10.45
CA GLU A 276 27.74 -8.51 11.28
C GLU A 276 28.11 -9.86 11.90
N TYR A 277 27.13 -10.59 12.44
CA TYR A 277 27.33 -11.93 13.00
C TYR A 277 27.81 -12.95 11.96
N LEU A 278 27.22 -12.92 10.75
CA LEU A 278 27.60 -13.83 9.66
C LEU A 278 28.94 -13.47 8.99
N GLY A 279 29.41 -12.23 9.15
CA GLY A 279 30.57 -11.69 8.47
C GLY A 279 30.24 -11.18 7.07
N LEU A 280 30.65 -9.95 6.76
CA LEU A 280 30.40 -9.33 5.46
C LEU A 280 31.05 -10.16 4.33
N PHE A 281 30.24 -10.61 3.36
CA PHE A 281 30.67 -11.50 2.27
C PHE A 281 31.23 -12.86 2.70
N GLN A 282 30.97 -13.29 3.94
CA GLN A 282 31.37 -14.61 4.46
C GLN A 282 30.21 -15.60 4.53
N TYR A 283 29.10 -15.28 3.86
CA TYR A 283 27.91 -16.12 3.79
C TYR A 283 27.39 -16.22 2.36
N ALA A 284 26.70 -17.33 2.06
CA ALA A 284 25.86 -17.46 0.89
C ALA A 284 24.40 -17.24 1.31
N ALA A 285 23.64 -16.51 0.50
CA ALA A 285 22.20 -16.33 0.68
C ALA A 285 21.44 -17.11 -0.39
N LEU A 286 20.39 -17.82 0.03
CA LEU A 286 19.55 -18.61 -0.85
C LEU A 286 18.10 -18.19 -0.65
N HIS A 287 17.43 -17.83 -1.73
CA HIS A 287 16.00 -17.60 -1.70
C HIS A 287 15.28 -18.93 -1.94
N ILE A 288 14.72 -19.50 -0.88
CA ILE A 288 13.94 -20.75 -0.93
C ILE A 288 12.47 -20.43 -0.70
N ARG A 289 11.64 -20.65 -1.71
CA ARG A 289 10.19 -20.50 -1.60
C ARG A 289 9.59 -21.77 -1.01
N ARG A 290 9.31 -21.73 0.30
CA ARG A 290 8.61 -22.80 1.02
C ARG A 290 7.12 -22.49 1.03
N ASN A 291 6.27 -23.50 0.96
CA ASN A 291 4.79 -23.38 1.01
C ASN A 291 4.05 -22.91 -0.26
N GLU A 292 4.74 -22.67 -1.38
CA GLU A 292 4.07 -22.12 -2.58
C GLU A 292 3.33 -23.18 -3.41
N LEU A 293 3.70 -24.46 -3.28
CA LEU A 293 3.05 -25.60 -3.96
C LEU A 293 2.24 -26.50 -3.01
N GLN A 294 2.00 -26.06 -1.77
CA GLN A 294 1.21 -26.76 -0.75
C GLN A 294 1.67 -28.20 -0.36
N TYR A 295 2.72 -28.75 -0.96
CA TYR A 295 3.26 -30.06 -0.56
C TYR A 295 3.94 -29.97 0.80
N LYS A 296 3.35 -30.64 1.80
CA LYS A 296 3.91 -30.71 3.16
C LYS A 296 5.27 -31.42 3.17
N GLU A 297 5.49 -32.27 2.19
CA GLU A 297 6.72 -33.05 1.98
C GLU A 297 7.88 -32.18 1.46
N SER A 298 7.59 -31.01 0.88
CA SER A 298 8.62 -30.07 0.41
C SER A 298 9.25 -29.25 1.55
N PHE A 299 8.80 -29.44 2.79
CA PHE A 299 9.39 -28.83 3.99
C PHE A 299 10.55 -29.67 4.49
N ILE A 300 11.71 -29.52 3.85
CA ILE A 300 12.95 -30.12 4.33
C ILE A 300 13.65 -29.22 5.34
N GLU A 301 14.32 -29.84 6.32
CA GLU A 301 15.14 -29.14 7.30
C GLU A 301 16.23 -28.29 6.62
N ALA A 302 16.70 -27.24 7.30
CA ALA A 302 17.76 -26.38 6.77
C ALA A 302 19.06 -27.17 6.55
N THR A 303 19.38 -28.10 7.44
CA THR A 303 20.52 -29.02 7.33
C THR A 303 20.40 -29.93 6.11
N GLU A 304 19.18 -30.39 5.79
CA GLU A 304 18.94 -31.17 4.59
C GLU A 304 19.10 -30.29 3.36
N SER A 305 18.49 -29.10 3.32
CA SER A 305 18.65 -28.14 2.22
C SER A 305 20.13 -27.91 1.90
N LEU A 306 20.98 -27.70 2.93
CA LEU A 306 22.41 -27.48 2.81
C LEU A 306 23.14 -28.63 2.09
N LYS A 307 22.75 -29.89 2.30
CA LYS A 307 23.36 -31.04 1.61
C LYS A 307 23.13 -31.03 0.10
N HIS A 308 22.02 -30.44 -0.35
CA HIS A 308 21.65 -30.36 -1.77
C HIS A 308 22.25 -29.13 -2.47
N ILE A 309 22.88 -28.23 -1.71
CA ILE A 309 23.59 -27.09 -2.26
C ILE A 309 25.06 -27.51 -2.39
N ARG A 310 25.51 -27.78 -3.61
CA ARG A 310 26.94 -27.94 -3.90
C ARG A 310 27.68 -26.68 -3.42
N PRO A 311 28.96 -26.77 -3.00
CA PRO A 311 29.74 -25.58 -2.68
C PRO A 311 29.65 -24.61 -3.87
N LEU A 312 29.07 -23.44 -3.64
CA LEU A 312 29.00 -22.34 -4.61
C LEU A 312 30.36 -21.66 -4.74
#